data_AF-A0A920N0Z7-F1
#
_entry.id   AF-A0A920N0Z7-F1
#
_cell.length_a   1.000
_cell.length_b   1.000
_cell.length_c   1.000
_cell.angle_alpha   90.00
_cell.angle_beta   90.00
_cell.angle_gamma   90.00
#
_symmetry.space_group_name_H-M   'P 1'
#
loop_
_entity.id
_entity.type
_entity.pdbx_description
1 polymer ?
#
loop_
_entity_poly.entity_id
_entity_poly.type
_entity_poly.pdbx_seq_one_letter_code
_entity_poly.pdbx_strand_id
1 'polypeptide(L)'
;MNRLWLSCCWGCDPNLAGHRRPKPIDLSLLVAEDHPCTWPSGFPMFQLKHYRQIGALTPYNIDVLTIDGNTGTQIDVPPHSIPRPGSGLENAGPLGSVFTEKIPAWQFGGEAVVIDVSQLLNTTENGVSSLIQPQHVLAWEKTHRKLRFGDVVLFKSGYTDKYYRPFPAGRRFVADPVEGTVPAWPDPHPDTMTLLGQRGVKHVGCDSPSMGPLPDLAEPTHIAGLKFGMIFTESVTRLKRVKPGSFYCVLGPRHAKGMYGEGRALAIPPGKLATRLIASAKAKRAVDLSVINDSQLPITWTGPGIGNHRYPYIKVDFLYAKNLDLQHHTHMMDAQAGTHLVPPSYALPTDDFDNDDYSEEVRGWLKEYQKRFGRRRTSSMTTEQVPLGQTCGEARVIDVRGLVGSTGKEQWPASPQITVTLVRAYEKAHGALRSGDVVLFRTGHTKRTFKPLPDGVGCVSDPLNGKAEGWPAVTAEVIDYLDDRGIRCVGIDAPSIGGVDEKTALMTYWALGSRGMVAVEFLQNLDKLPANSYFLFAAIPIRGCHGGPGRAIALY
;
A
#
# COMPACT_ATOMS: atom_id res chain seq x y z
N MET A 1 -10.74 45.88 -18.95
CA MET A 1 -11.44 44.67 -19.40
C MET A 1 -10.43 43.66 -19.91
N ASN A 2 -10.38 42.51 -19.24
CA ASN A 2 -9.77 41.21 -19.58
C ASN A 2 -8.41 41.16 -20.29
N ARG A 3 -7.36 40.82 -19.52
CA ARG A 3 -6.22 40.04 -20.01
C ARG A 3 -6.24 38.67 -19.34
N LEU A 4 -6.51 37.65 -20.16
CA LEU A 4 -6.42 36.24 -19.77
C LEU A 4 -4.97 35.88 -19.42
N TRP A 5 -4.80 35.25 -18.26
CA TRP A 5 -3.59 34.53 -17.89
C TRP A 5 -3.68 33.11 -18.46
N LEU A 6 -2.76 32.75 -19.36
CA LEU A 6 -2.55 31.36 -19.77
C LEU A 6 -1.83 30.61 -18.65
N SER A 7 -2.52 29.63 -18.08
CA SER A 7 -1.94 28.55 -17.29
C SER A 7 -1.04 27.69 -18.19
N CYS A 8 0.24 27.59 -17.85
CA CYS A 8 1.20 26.75 -18.55
C CYS A 8 1.03 25.29 -18.08
N CYS A 9 0.18 24.55 -18.78
CA CYS A 9 0.13 23.09 -18.69
C CYS A 9 1.42 22.46 -19.26
N TRP A 10 1.85 21.37 -18.64
CA TRP A 10 3.09 20.67 -18.90
C TRP A 10 3.21 20.22 -20.37
N GLY A 11 4.23 20.74 -21.06
CA GLY A 11 4.68 20.22 -22.34
C GLY A 11 5.41 18.90 -22.16
N CYS A 12 4.89 17.86 -22.82
CA CYS A 12 5.60 16.61 -23.04
C CYS A 12 6.92 16.89 -23.78
N ASP A 13 8.04 16.45 -23.22
CA ASP A 13 9.32 16.43 -23.92
C ASP A 13 9.24 15.39 -25.07
N PRO A 14 9.36 15.78 -26.35
CA PRO A 14 9.07 14.89 -27.47
C PRO A 14 10.26 14.01 -27.89
N ASN A 15 11.38 13.97 -27.16
CA ASN A 15 12.60 13.25 -27.57
C ASN A 15 13.11 12.17 -26.60
N LEU A 16 12.21 11.34 -26.07
CA LEU A 16 12.56 10.06 -25.44
C LEU A 16 11.87 8.90 -26.17
N ALA A 17 12.39 8.54 -27.35
CA ALA A 17 12.16 7.23 -27.96
C ALA A 17 12.96 6.14 -27.19
N GLY A 18 12.75 6.06 -25.88
CA GLY A 18 13.21 4.98 -25.01
C GLY A 18 12.03 4.04 -24.74
N HIS A 19 12.26 2.73 -24.71
CA HIS A 19 11.24 1.73 -24.40
C HIS A 19 10.38 2.15 -23.20
N ARG A 20 9.14 2.60 -23.44
CA ARG A 20 8.20 2.95 -22.37
C ARG A 20 7.91 1.68 -21.58
N ARG A 21 8.41 1.61 -20.34
CA ARG A 21 8.12 0.51 -19.42
C ARG A 21 6.60 0.33 -19.31
N PRO A 22 6.09 -0.90 -19.24
CA PRO A 22 4.65 -1.13 -19.09
C PRO A 22 4.18 -0.49 -17.78
N LYS A 23 3.32 0.53 -17.89
CA LYS A 23 2.78 1.22 -16.71
C LYS A 23 1.79 0.29 -15.99
N PRO A 24 1.93 0.06 -14.67
CA PRO A 24 0.92 -0.64 -13.90
C PRO A 24 -0.47 -0.03 -14.10
N ILE A 25 -1.47 -0.89 -14.20
CA ILE A 25 -2.88 -0.54 -14.26
C ILE A 25 -3.39 -0.54 -12.82
N ASP A 26 -3.84 0.61 -12.32
CA ASP A 26 -4.53 0.68 -11.03
C ASP A 26 -5.94 0.07 -11.13
N LEU A 27 -6.18 -0.96 -10.33
CA LEU A 27 -7.42 -1.72 -10.27
C LEU A 27 -8.17 -1.50 -8.95
N SER A 28 -7.89 -0.40 -8.26
CA SER A 28 -8.42 -0.13 -6.93
C SER A 28 -9.48 0.97 -6.93
N LEU A 29 -10.41 0.87 -6.00
CA LEU A 29 -11.37 1.92 -5.67
C LEU A 29 -10.68 3.05 -4.92
N LEU A 30 -11.12 4.28 -5.16
CA LEU A 30 -10.68 5.47 -4.44
C LEU A 30 -11.32 5.47 -3.04
N VAL A 31 -10.54 5.54 -1.97
CA VAL A 31 -11.06 5.64 -0.61
C VAL A 31 -11.29 7.12 -0.27
N ALA A 32 -12.52 7.45 0.14
CA ALA A 32 -12.91 8.79 0.57
C ALA A 32 -14.23 8.75 1.36
N GLU A 33 -14.42 9.73 2.26
CA GLU A 33 -15.60 9.82 3.14
C GLU A 33 -16.92 10.00 2.37
N ASP A 34 -16.86 10.56 1.16
CA ASP A 34 -18.02 10.75 0.28
C ASP A 34 -18.33 9.54 -0.61
N HIS A 35 -17.60 8.43 -0.47
CA HIS A 35 -17.81 7.19 -1.25
C HIS A 35 -18.28 6.02 -0.38
N PRO A 36 -18.98 5.03 -0.97
CA PRO A 36 -19.40 3.80 -0.30
C PRO A 36 -18.19 2.85 -0.13
N CYS A 37 -17.13 3.33 0.51
CA CYS A 37 -15.91 2.56 0.74
C CYS A 37 -15.98 1.66 1.96
N THR A 38 -16.88 1.92 2.92
CA THR A 38 -17.07 1.10 4.12
C THR A 38 -18.39 0.33 4.02
N TRP A 39 -18.44 -0.87 4.64
CA TRP A 39 -19.68 -1.62 4.78
C TRP A 39 -20.76 -0.80 5.53
N PRO A 40 -22.01 -0.71 5.03
CA PRO A 40 -22.96 0.31 5.44
C PRO A 40 -23.68 0.05 6.78
N SER A 41 -23.41 -1.08 7.46
CA SER A 41 -24.09 -1.42 8.72
C SER A 41 -23.16 -2.17 9.68
N GLY A 42 -23.07 -1.69 10.93
CA GLY A 42 -22.29 -2.35 11.99
C GLY A 42 -20.77 -2.13 11.93
N PHE A 43 -20.25 -1.38 10.95
CA PHE A 43 -18.83 -1.08 10.78
C PHE A 43 -18.56 0.42 11.00
N PRO A 44 -17.44 0.80 11.66
CA PRO A 44 -17.00 2.19 11.75
C PRO A 44 -16.70 2.76 10.37
N MET A 45 -17.32 3.89 10.03
CA MET A 45 -17.08 4.58 8.76
C MET A 45 -15.63 5.06 8.66
N PHE A 46 -15.07 4.98 7.45
CA PHE A 46 -13.77 5.59 7.15
C PHE A 46 -13.76 7.09 7.49
N GLN A 47 -12.68 7.57 8.11
CA GLN A 47 -12.46 8.98 8.40
C GLN A 47 -11.01 9.38 8.11
N LEU A 48 -10.84 10.58 7.55
CA LEU A 48 -9.54 11.23 7.37
C LEU A 48 -9.53 12.56 8.11
N LYS A 49 -8.61 12.71 9.07
CA LYS A 49 -8.40 13.97 9.79
C LYS A 49 -7.01 14.53 9.50
N HIS A 50 -6.96 15.72 8.90
CA HIS A 50 -5.75 16.51 8.81
C HIS A 50 -5.39 17.05 10.21
N TYR A 51 -4.51 16.35 10.94
CA TYR A 51 -4.16 16.67 12.32
C TYR A 51 -3.22 17.87 12.40
N ARG A 52 -2.25 17.94 11.49
CA ARG A 52 -1.41 19.12 11.29
C ARG A 52 -1.27 19.42 9.81
N GLN A 53 -1.16 20.70 9.50
CA GLN A 53 -0.90 21.19 8.16
C GLN A 53 0.36 22.06 8.17
N ILE A 54 1.03 22.11 7.02
CA ILE A 54 2.23 22.94 6.82
C ILE A 54 1.90 24.39 7.18
N GLY A 55 2.71 24.98 8.05
CA GLY A 55 2.54 26.34 8.54
C GLY A 55 3.36 26.61 9.80
N ALA A 56 2.84 27.46 10.69
CA ALA A 56 3.59 27.95 11.85
C ALA A 56 3.94 26.86 12.86
N LEU A 57 3.12 25.79 12.95
CA LEU A 57 3.25 24.74 13.96
C LEU A 57 4.07 23.54 13.49
N THR A 58 4.20 23.34 12.18
CA THR A 58 4.96 22.23 11.62
C THR A 58 5.26 22.47 10.14
N PRO A 59 6.41 21.98 9.64
CA PRO A 59 6.69 21.99 8.22
C PRO A 59 6.11 20.79 7.45
N TYR A 60 5.29 19.95 8.10
CA TYR A 60 4.73 18.72 7.53
C TYR A 60 3.20 18.71 7.54
N ASN A 61 2.60 18.08 6.54
CA ASN A 61 1.20 17.65 6.62
C ASN A 61 1.15 16.28 7.32
N ILE A 62 0.33 16.17 8.37
CA ILE A 62 0.20 14.97 9.21
C ILE A 62 -1.27 14.60 9.31
N ASP A 63 -1.58 13.37 8.91
CA ASP A 63 -2.94 12.86 8.83
C ASP A 63 -3.18 11.70 9.79
N VAL A 64 -4.40 11.63 10.30
CA VAL A 64 -4.90 10.55 11.14
C VAL A 64 -6.05 9.87 10.43
N LEU A 65 -5.99 8.55 10.38
CA LEU A 65 -6.97 7.69 9.75
C LEU A 65 -7.76 6.95 10.81
N THR A 66 -9.08 6.86 10.63
CA THR A 66 -9.89 5.76 11.16
C THR A 66 -10.24 4.89 9.98
N ILE A 67 -9.66 3.69 9.91
CA ILE A 67 -9.80 2.80 8.74
C ILE A 67 -9.90 1.34 9.16
N ASP A 68 -10.94 0.68 8.66
CA ASP A 68 -11.15 -0.77 8.79
C ASP A 68 -10.57 -1.49 7.58
N GLY A 69 -10.22 -2.77 7.75
CA GLY A 69 -9.69 -3.55 6.62
C GLY A 69 -10.73 -3.83 5.53
N ASN A 70 -12.03 -3.69 5.81
CA ASN A 70 -13.09 -3.72 4.79
C ASN A 70 -13.37 -2.32 4.23
N THR A 71 -12.31 -1.66 3.74
CA THR A 71 -12.40 -0.31 3.16
C THR A 71 -11.93 -0.29 1.70
N GLY A 72 -12.84 -0.01 0.78
CA GLY A 72 -12.56 0.13 -0.66
C GLY A 72 -12.28 -1.22 -1.33
N THR A 73 -11.18 -1.32 -2.06
CA THR A 73 -10.66 -2.61 -2.53
C THR A 73 -10.01 -3.31 -1.35
N GLN A 74 -10.41 -4.56 -1.06
CA GLN A 74 -10.02 -5.23 0.19
C GLN A 74 -9.55 -6.67 -0.04
N ILE A 75 -8.92 -7.23 0.97
CA ILE A 75 -8.29 -8.56 0.96
C ILE A 75 -8.89 -9.38 2.10
N ASP A 76 -9.50 -10.51 1.78
CA ASP A 76 -9.91 -11.49 2.78
C ASP A 76 -8.94 -12.65 2.83
N VAL A 77 -8.66 -13.12 4.03
CA VAL A 77 -7.77 -14.24 4.30
C VAL A 77 -8.52 -15.32 5.07
N PRO A 78 -8.00 -16.56 5.18
CA PRO A 78 -8.80 -17.65 5.72
C PRO A 78 -9.48 -17.40 7.08
N PRO A 79 -8.86 -16.72 8.07
CA PRO A 79 -9.54 -16.35 9.30
C PRO A 79 -10.82 -15.51 9.17
N HIS A 80 -11.12 -14.96 7.97
CA HIS A 80 -12.36 -14.23 7.71
C HIS A 80 -13.61 -15.13 7.84
N SER A 81 -13.50 -16.42 7.50
CA SER A 81 -14.60 -17.40 7.69
C SER A 81 -14.14 -18.77 8.19
N ILE A 82 -12.84 -18.98 8.41
CA ILE A 82 -12.29 -20.24 8.95
C ILE A 82 -11.93 -20.01 10.42
N PRO A 83 -12.63 -20.65 11.38
CA PRO A 83 -12.32 -20.49 12.79
C PRO A 83 -10.93 -21.02 13.18
N ARG A 84 -10.37 -20.47 14.24
CA ARG A 84 -9.06 -20.87 14.78
C ARG A 84 -9.07 -22.34 15.24
N PRO A 85 -7.94 -23.05 15.15
CA PRO A 85 -7.80 -24.36 15.78
C PRO A 85 -8.15 -24.32 17.26
N GLY A 86 -8.92 -25.31 17.73
CA GLY A 86 -9.30 -25.43 19.14
C GLY A 86 -10.49 -24.56 19.59
N SER A 87 -11.13 -23.81 18.68
CA SER A 87 -12.34 -23.02 19.02
C SER A 87 -13.58 -23.87 19.30
N GLY A 88 -13.59 -25.14 18.87
CA GLY A 88 -14.78 -26.00 18.94
C GLY A 88 -15.88 -25.66 17.91
N LEU A 89 -15.62 -24.70 17.02
CA LEU A 89 -16.56 -24.28 15.97
C LEU A 89 -16.46 -25.18 14.73
N GLU A 90 -17.53 -25.24 13.96
CA GLU A 90 -17.55 -25.95 12.68
C GLU A 90 -16.51 -25.36 11.72
N ASN A 91 -15.88 -26.19 10.89
CA ASN A 91 -14.84 -25.79 9.94
C ASN A 91 -13.55 -25.21 10.56
N ALA A 92 -13.40 -25.25 11.89
CA ALA A 92 -12.17 -24.84 12.56
C ALA A 92 -10.95 -25.63 12.04
N GLY A 93 -9.85 -24.94 11.77
CA GLY A 93 -8.67 -25.59 11.23
C GLY A 93 -7.43 -24.71 11.19
N PRO A 94 -6.25 -25.25 10.79
CA PRO A 94 -4.98 -24.52 10.82
C PRO A 94 -5.01 -23.20 10.04
N LEU A 95 -5.81 -23.13 8.97
CA LEU A 95 -5.98 -21.94 8.17
C LEU A 95 -6.60 -20.78 8.93
N GLY A 96 -7.41 -21.04 9.97
CA GLY A 96 -7.98 -20.00 10.83
C GLY A 96 -6.96 -19.25 11.68
N SER A 97 -5.67 -19.61 11.62
CA SER A 97 -4.56 -18.86 12.22
C SER A 97 -3.72 -18.08 11.21
N VAL A 98 -4.07 -18.08 9.92
CA VAL A 98 -3.31 -17.49 8.82
C VAL A 98 -3.88 -16.11 8.46
N PHE A 99 -3.69 -15.17 9.38
CA PHE A 99 -4.08 -13.76 9.23
C PHE A 99 -3.24 -13.04 8.16
N THR A 100 -3.64 -11.82 7.78
CA THR A 100 -3.03 -11.04 6.69
C THR A 100 -1.51 -10.87 6.82
N GLU A 101 -0.98 -10.80 8.05
CA GLU A 101 0.46 -10.68 8.29
C GLU A 101 1.24 -11.98 8.04
N LYS A 102 0.56 -13.12 7.99
CA LYS A 102 1.12 -14.47 7.79
C LYS A 102 0.93 -15.02 6.39
N ILE A 103 0.09 -14.40 5.56
CA ILE A 103 -0.02 -14.77 4.15
C ILE A 103 1.36 -14.63 3.49
N PRO A 104 1.84 -15.67 2.81
CA PRO A 104 3.15 -15.61 2.18
C PRO A 104 3.12 -14.64 1.00
N ALA A 105 4.17 -13.81 0.87
CA ALA A 105 4.21 -12.71 -0.10
C ALA A 105 3.94 -13.12 -1.56
N TRP A 106 4.28 -14.35 -1.96
CA TRP A 106 4.06 -14.84 -3.33
C TRP A 106 2.58 -15.03 -3.66
N GLN A 107 1.71 -15.17 -2.65
CA GLN A 107 0.30 -15.46 -2.84
C GLN A 107 -0.52 -14.21 -3.19
N PHE A 108 0.01 -13.00 -2.95
CA PHE A 108 -0.64 -11.74 -3.28
C PHE A 108 -0.76 -11.46 -4.79
N GLY A 109 -0.08 -12.23 -5.63
CA GLY A 109 -0.10 -12.02 -7.08
C GLY A 109 0.18 -13.27 -7.91
N GLY A 110 -0.10 -13.17 -9.21
CA GLY A 110 0.02 -14.28 -10.15
C GLY A 110 -0.45 -13.91 -11.56
N GLU A 111 -0.69 -14.93 -12.39
CA GLU A 111 -1.20 -14.76 -13.77
C GLU A 111 -2.67 -14.34 -13.71
N ALA A 112 -3.00 -13.15 -14.19
CA ALA A 112 -4.37 -12.65 -14.20
C ALA A 112 -5.22 -13.46 -15.19
N VAL A 113 -6.28 -14.09 -14.69
CA VAL A 113 -7.30 -14.80 -15.48
C VAL A 113 -8.63 -14.08 -15.31
N VAL A 114 -8.99 -13.26 -16.29
CA VAL A 114 -10.26 -12.52 -16.26
C VAL A 114 -11.37 -13.36 -16.89
N ILE A 115 -12.38 -13.71 -16.11
CA ILE A 115 -13.59 -14.39 -16.56
C ILE A 115 -14.70 -13.36 -16.66
N ASP A 116 -15.15 -13.08 -17.88
CA ASP A 116 -16.24 -12.15 -18.13
C ASP A 116 -17.58 -12.78 -17.76
N VAL A 117 -18.26 -12.16 -16.81
CA VAL A 117 -19.58 -12.56 -16.31
C VAL A 117 -20.56 -11.38 -16.36
N SER A 118 -20.27 -10.36 -17.17
CA SER A 118 -21.08 -9.14 -17.28
C SER A 118 -22.51 -9.38 -17.72
N GLN A 119 -22.80 -10.51 -18.36
CA GLN A 119 -24.15 -10.94 -18.68
C GLN A 119 -25.03 -11.18 -17.44
N LEU A 120 -24.45 -11.37 -16.25
CA LEU A 120 -25.17 -11.60 -15.00
C LEU A 120 -25.58 -10.30 -14.28
N LEU A 121 -25.11 -9.14 -14.74
CA LEU A 121 -25.28 -7.88 -14.03
C LEU A 121 -26.76 -7.42 -14.04
N ASN A 122 -27.40 -7.36 -12.87
CA ASN A 122 -28.82 -7.04 -12.66
C ASN A 122 -29.81 -8.03 -13.31
N THR A 123 -29.49 -9.32 -13.33
CA THR A 123 -30.39 -10.34 -13.91
C THR A 123 -31.34 -11.00 -12.92
N THR A 124 -31.25 -10.62 -11.65
CA THR A 124 -32.04 -11.18 -10.53
C THR A 124 -33.03 -10.16 -9.97
N GLU A 125 -33.93 -10.64 -9.12
CA GLU A 125 -34.81 -9.78 -8.32
C GLU A 125 -34.04 -8.93 -7.31
N ASN A 126 -34.72 -7.95 -6.72
CA ASN A 126 -34.11 -7.06 -5.76
C ASN A 126 -33.63 -7.82 -4.51
N GLY A 127 -32.47 -7.43 -3.98
CA GLY A 127 -31.86 -8.09 -2.82
C GLY A 127 -31.20 -9.45 -3.12
N VAL A 128 -31.26 -9.94 -4.36
CA VAL A 128 -30.73 -11.25 -4.73
C VAL A 128 -29.55 -11.12 -5.69
N SER A 129 -28.49 -11.89 -5.43
CA SER A 129 -27.28 -11.90 -6.26
C SER A 129 -27.41 -12.86 -7.43
N SER A 130 -26.89 -12.45 -8.59
CA SER A 130 -26.76 -13.35 -9.73
C SER A 130 -25.56 -14.28 -9.52
N LEU A 131 -25.75 -15.58 -9.68
CA LEU A 131 -24.73 -16.56 -9.28
C LEU A 131 -23.76 -16.90 -10.42
N ILE A 132 -22.47 -16.71 -10.18
CA ILE A 132 -21.41 -17.22 -11.04
C ILE A 132 -21.24 -18.70 -10.72
N GLN A 133 -21.90 -19.52 -11.54
CA GLN A 133 -21.91 -20.98 -11.45
C GLN A 133 -20.67 -21.65 -12.10
N PRO A 134 -20.38 -22.93 -11.77
CA PRO A 134 -19.22 -23.65 -12.31
C PRO A 134 -19.14 -23.68 -13.85
N GLN A 135 -20.27 -23.71 -14.55
CA GLN A 135 -20.29 -23.71 -16.01
C GLN A 135 -19.66 -22.46 -16.63
N HIS A 136 -19.68 -21.31 -15.95
CA HIS A 136 -19.01 -20.10 -16.46
C HIS A 136 -17.49 -20.29 -16.49
N VAL A 137 -16.93 -20.91 -15.45
CA VAL A 137 -15.50 -21.26 -15.38
C VAL A 137 -15.16 -22.32 -16.42
N LEU A 138 -15.97 -23.38 -16.53
CA LEU A 138 -15.74 -24.46 -17.49
C LEU A 138 -15.84 -23.98 -18.95
N ALA A 139 -16.75 -23.06 -19.26
CA ALA A 139 -16.85 -22.44 -20.58
C ALA A 139 -15.61 -21.60 -20.92
N TRP A 140 -15.07 -20.88 -19.93
CA TRP A 140 -13.79 -20.19 -20.07
C TRP A 140 -12.64 -21.18 -20.30
N GLU A 141 -12.55 -22.26 -19.51
CA GLU A 141 -11.51 -23.30 -19.65
C GLU A 141 -11.54 -23.95 -21.05
N LYS A 142 -12.74 -24.16 -21.63
CA LYS A 142 -12.95 -24.75 -22.96
C LYS A 142 -12.36 -23.90 -24.10
N THR A 143 -12.38 -22.58 -23.95
CA THR A 143 -11.95 -21.64 -25.01
C THR A 143 -10.53 -21.10 -24.78
N HIS A 144 -9.96 -21.33 -23.61
CA HIS A 144 -8.63 -20.84 -23.22
C HIS A 144 -7.72 -21.99 -22.80
N ARG A 145 -7.69 -22.29 -21.50
CA ARG A 145 -6.95 -23.40 -20.90
C ARG A 145 -7.55 -23.78 -19.55
N LYS A 146 -7.22 -24.98 -19.06
CA LYS A 146 -7.53 -25.35 -17.68
C LYS A 146 -6.85 -24.40 -16.70
N LEU A 147 -7.56 -24.02 -15.64
CA LEU A 147 -7.02 -23.26 -14.53
C LEU A 147 -6.00 -24.09 -13.75
N ARG A 148 -5.05 -23.41 -13.11
CA ARG A 148 -3.92 -24.04 -12.43
C ARG A 148 -3.38 -23.16 -11.29
N PHE A 149 -2.51 -23.76 -10.48
CA PHE A 149 -1.74 -23.02 -9.49
C PHE A 149 -0.96 -21.85 -10.11
N GLY A 150 -1.04 -20.69 -9.44
CA GLY A 150 -0.45 -19.42 -9.88
C GLY A 150 -1.37 -18.55 -10.73
N ASP A 151 -2.56 -19.03 -11.09
CA ASP A 151 -3.61 -18.18 -11.65
C ASP A 151 -4.26 -17.36 -10.52
N VAL A 152 -4.55 -16.09 -10.83
CA VAL A 152 -5.45 -15.23 -10.05
C VAL A 152 -6.74 -15.08 -10.87
N VAL A 153 -7.82 -15.70 -10.40
CA VAL A 153 -9.11 -15.68 -11.11
C VAL A 153 -9.87 -14.42 -10.75
N LEU A 154 -10.17 -13.57 -11.73
CA LEU A 154 -10.84 -12.29 -11.57
C LEU A 154 -12.19 -12.31 -12.30
N PHE A 155 -13.28 -12.28 -11.55
CA PHE A 155 -14.62 -12.18 -12.11
C PHE A 155 -14.95 -10.74 -12.48
N LYS A 156 -15.18 -10.50 -13.78
CA LYS A 156 -15.54 -9.19 -14.32
C LYS A 156 -17.04 -9.16 -14.62
N SER A 157 -17.82 -8.58 -13.72
CA SER A 157 -19.24 -8.30 -13.94
C SER A 157 -19.51 -6.88 -14.45
N GLY A 158 -18.57 -5.94 -14.21
CA GLY A 158 -18.74 -4.50 -14.43
C GLY A 158 -19.42 -3.76 -13.27
N TYR A 159 -19.61 -4.40 -12.11
CA TYR A 159 -20.36 -3.83 -10.99
C TYR A 159 -19.68 -2.58 -10.38
N THR A 160 -18.42 -2.67 -9.96
CA THR A 160 -17.66 -1.48 -9.48
C THR A 160 -17.63 -0.36 -10.51
N ASP A 161 -17.32 -0.66 -11.77
CA ASP A 161 -17.25 0.31 -12.88
C ASP A 161 -18.58 1.08 -13.07
N LYS A 162 -19.72 0.46 -12.74
CA LYS A 162 -21.05 1.05 -12.91
C LYS A 162 -21.53 1.81 -11.67
N TYR A 163 -21.33 1.24 -10.48
CA TYR A 163 -22.03 1.63 -9.27
C TYR A 163 -21.16 2.27 -8.18
N TYR A 164 -19.83 2.18 -8.26
CA TYR A 164 -18.97 2.88 -7.31
C TYR A 164 -18.91 4.38 -7.64
N ARG A 165 -19.68 5.19 -6.91
CA ARG A 165 -19.86 6.62 -7.12
C ARG A 165 -19.93 7.35 -5.77
N PRO A 166 -19.70 8.68 -5.72
CA PRO A 166 -19.98 9.44 -4.53
C PRO A 166 -21.45 9.31 -4.08
N PHE A 167 -21.70 9.49 -2.79
CA PHE A 167 -23.06 9.59 -2.25
C PHE A 167 -23.79 10.83 -2.79
N PRO A 168 -25.15 10.78 -2.90
CA PRO A 168 -26.02 9.67 -2.54
C PRO A 168 -26.09 8.54 -3.58
N ALA A 169 -25.66 8.76 -4.83
CA ALA A 169 -25.72 7.75 -5.89
C ALA A 169 -24.95 6.46 -5.57
N GLY A 170 -23.88 6.58 -4.78
CA GLY A 170 -23.08 5.46 -4.27
C GLY A 170 -23.82 4.46 -3.40
N ARG A 171 -25.01 4.80 -2.87
CA ARG A 171 -25.85 3.85 -2.12
C ARG A 171 -26.16 2.59 -2.93
N ARG A 172 -26.28 2.73 -4.26
CA ARG A 172 -26.49 1.63 -5.20
C ARG A 172 -25.40 0.56 -5.13
N PHE A 173 -24.20 0.90 -4.67
CA PHE A 173 -23.07 -0.01 -4.60
C PHE A 173 -23.30 -1.13 -3.56
N VAL A 174 -23.79 -0.80 -2.36
CA VAL A 174 -23.97 -1.78 -1.26
C VAL A 174 -25.30 -1.64 -0.55
N ALA A 175 -25.63 -0.44 -0.07
CA ALA A 175 -26.77 -0.21 0.80
C ALA A 175 -28.12 -0.59 0.15
N ASP A 176 -28.40 -0.08 -1.06
CA ASP A 176 -29.67 -0.35 -1.73
C ASP A 176 -29.88 -1.86 -2.06
N PRO A 177 -28.86 -2.61 -2.52
CA PRO A 177 -28.90 -4.08 -2.58
C PRO A 177 -29.23 -4.76 -1.27
N VAL A 178 -28.55 -4.39 -0.18
CA VAL A 178 -28.71 -5.01 1.14
C VAL A 178 -30.11 -4.72 1.71
N GLU A 179 -30.65 -3.53 1.45
CA GLU A 179 -32.04 -3.17 1.78
C GLU A 179 -33.08 -3.87 0.88
N GLY A 180 -32.65 -4.56 -0.18
CA GLY A 180 -33.56 -5.27 -1.09
C GLY A 180 -34.36 -4.36 -2.01
N THR A 181 -33.86 -3.16 -2.31
CA THR A 181 -34.57 -2.19 -3.18
C THR A 181 -34.14 -2.26 -4.65
N VAL A 182 -33.01 -2.93 -4.93
CA VAL A 182 -32.44 -3.16 -6.27
C VAL A 182 -31.75 -4.53 -6.32
N PRO A 183 -31.47 -5.10 -7.51
CA PRO A 183 -30.73 -6.36 -7.61
C PRO A 183 -29.34 -6.24 -7.00
N ALA A 184 -28.86 -7.31 -6.36
CA ALA A 184 -27.53 -7.34 -5.79
C ALA A 184 -26.45 -7.58 -6.87
N TRP A 185 -25.21 -7.76 -6.42
CA TRP A 185 -24.05 -7.94 -7.29
C TRP A 185 -23.89 -9.39 -7.77
N PRO A 186 -23.23 -9.65 -8.91
CA PRO A 186 -22.89 -11.01 -9.31
C PRO A 186 -21.70 -11.56 -8.50
N ASP A 187 -21.81 -12.78 -7.99
CA ASP A 187 -20.75 -13.42 -7.20
C ASP A 187 -20.75 -14.95 -7.33
N PRO A 188 -19.63 -15.63 -7.00
CA PRO A 188 -19.52 -17.07 -7.17
C PRO A 188 -20.41 -17.86 -6.22
N HIS A 189 -21.05 -18.90 -6.77
CA HIS A 189 -21.65 -19.95 -5.97
C HIS A 189 -20.56 -20.75 -5.20
N PRO A 190 -20.85 -21.35 -4.02
CA PRO A 190 -19.89 -22.20 -3.30
C PRO A 190 -19.25 -23.32 -4.13
N ASP A 191 -20.00 -23.91 -5.06
CA ASP A 191 -19.47 -24.95 -5.96
C ASP A 191 -18.41 -24.40 -6.93
N THR A 192 -18.55 -23.14 -7.35
CA THR A 192 -17.56 -22.45 -8.18
C THR A 192 -16.26 -22.28 -7.39
N MET A 193 -16.34 -21.82 -6.14
CA MET A 193 -15.17 -21.69 -5.27
C MET A 193 -14.49 -23.04 -5.02
N THR A 194 -15.28 -24.09 -4.81
CA THR A 194 -14.76 -25.46 -4.67
C THR A 194 -14.05 -25.93 -5.94
N LEU A 195 -14.62 -25.70 -7.12
CA LEU A 195 -13.98 -25.99 -8.41
C LEU A 195 -12.64 -25.26 -8.54
N LEU A 196 -12.58 -23.96 -8.24
CA LEU A 196 -11.33 -23.19 -8.27
C LEU A 196 -10.28 -23.77 -7.31
N GLY A 197 -10.69 -24.19 -6.11
CA GLY A 197 -9.83 -24.81 -5.11
C GLY A 197 -9.23 -26.13 -5.60
N GLN A 198 -10.05 -26.96 -6.25
CA GLN A 198 -9.61 -28.21 -6.89
C GLN A 198 -8.65 -27.98 -8.07
N ARG A 199 -8.68 -26.81 -8.71
CA ARG A 199 -7.70 -26.40 -9.74
C ARG A 199 -6.39 -25.88 -9.14
N GLY A 200 -6.31 -25.75 -7.81
CA GLY A 200 -5.14 -25.23 -7.11
C GLY A 200 -5.02 -23.71 -7.14
N VAL A 201 -6.09 -22.99 -7.50
CA VAL A 201 -6.14 -21.52 -7.41
C VAL A 201 -6.00 -21.10 -5.95
N LYS A 202 -5.18 -20.07 -5.69
CA LYS A 202 -4.91 -19.54 -4.34
C LYS A 202 -5.34 -18.08 -4.16
N HIS A 203 -5.83 -17.46 -5.21
CA HIS A 203 -6.27 -16.07 -5.20
C HIS A 203 -7.43 -15.89 -6.17
N VAL A 204 -8.54 -15.36 -5.66
CA VAL A 204 -9.75 -15.06 -6.43
C VAL A 204 -10.13 -13.60 -6.18
N GLY A 205 -10.60 -12.89 -7.20
CA GLY A 205 -11.14 -11.54 -7.03
C GLY A 205 -12.46 -11.34 -7.77
N CYS A 206 -13.29 -10.44 -7.28
CA CYS A 206 -14.55 -10.03 -7.89
C CYS A 206 -14.64 -8.49 -7.91
N ASP A 207 -15.30 -7.95 -8.93
CA ASP A 207 -15.61 -6.52 -8.99
C ASP A 207 -16.91 -6.14 -8.27
N SER A 208 -17.29 -6.96 -7.30
CA SER A 208 -18.42 -6.82 -6.38
C SER A 208 -17.93 -6.30 -5.01
N PRO A 209 -18.78 -5.66 -4.19
CA PRO A 209 -18.40 -5.15 -2.88
C PRO A 209 -18.07 -6.24 -1.86
N SER A 210 -18.51 -7.47 -2.11
CA SER A 210 -18.15 -8.68 -1.36
C SER A 210 -17.98 -9.85 -2.35
N MET A 211 -17.43 -10.97 -1.87
CA MET A 211 -17.35 -12.32 -2.45
C MET A 211 -18.42 -13.19 -1.77
N GLY A 212 -19.61 -12.63 -1.63
CA GLY A 212 -20.67 -13.15 -0.79
C GLY A 212 -22.03 -12.88 -1.42
N PRO A 213 -22.62 -13.85 -2.15
CA PRO A 213 -23.91 -13.67 -2.77
C PRO A 213 -25.01 -13.49 -1.72
N LEU A 214 -25.79 -12.41 -1.85
CA LEU A 214 -27.04 -12.20 -1.12
C LEU A 214 -28.16 -13.11 -1.64
N PRO A 215 -29.09 -13.53 -0.75
CA PRO A 215 -29.19 -13.11 0.65
C PRO A 215 -28.40 -13.96 1.65
N ASP A 216 -28.10 -15.22 1.34
CA ASP A 216 -27.75 -16.24 2.35
C ASP A 216 -26.50 -17.07 2.00
N LEU A 217 -25.84 -16.80 0.87
CA LEU A 217 -24.68 -17.56 0.41
C LEU A 217 -23.34 -16.91 0.72
N ALA A 218 -23.32 -15.80 1.47
CA ALA A 218 -22.08 -15.11 1.85
C ALA A 218 -21.09 -16.03 2.55
N GLU A 219 -21.44 -16.54 3.73
CA GLU A 219 -20.55 -17.41 4.52
C GLU A 219 -20.26 -18.77 3.82
N PRO A 220 -21.23 -19.47 3.22
CA PRO A 220 -20.95 -20.68 2.45
C PRO A 220 -19.93 -20.49 1.33
N THR A 221 -19.99 -19.35 0.62
CA THR A 221 -19.06 -19.04 -0.48
C THR A 221 -17.65 -18.80 0.04
N HIS A 222 -17.53 -18.05 1.14
CA HIS A 222 -16.26 -17.82 1.79
C HIS A 222 -15.61 -19.10 2.27
N ILE A 223 -16.33 -19.93 3.04
CA ILE A 223 -15.85 -21.22 3.53
C ILE A 223 -15.39 -22.12 2.36
N ALA A 224 -16.18 -22.18 1.29
CA ALA A 224 -15.89 -23.03 0.13
C ALA A 224 -14.55 -22.70 -0.55
N GLY A 225 -14.14 -21.44 -0.59
CA GLY A 225 -12.85 -21.01 -1.12
C GLY A 225 -11.73 -21.01 -0.08
N LEU A 226 -11.96 -20.37 1.07
CA LEU A 226 -10.95 -20.15 2.12
C LEU A 226 -10.44 -21.45 2.74
N LYS A 227 -11.24 -22.54 2.75
CA LYS A 227 -10.78 -23.87 3.19
C LYS A 227 -9.64 -24.44 2.35
N PHE A 228 -9.47 -23.97 1.11
CA PHE A 228 -8.32 -24.32 0.26
C PHE A 228 -7.10 -23.40 0.51
N GLY A 229 -7.17 -22.49 1.48
CA GLY A 229 -6.14 -21.48 1.75
C GLY A 229 -6.07 -20.42 0.66
N MET A 230 -7.20 -20.10 0.03
CA MET A 230 -7.29 -18.95 -0.87
C MET A 230 -7.21 -17.64 -0.09
N ILE A 231 -6.83 -16.57 -0.79
CA ILE A 231 -7.15 -15.20 -0.39
C ILE A 231 -8.09 -14.58 -1.42
N PHE A 232 -8.89 -13.62 -1.00
CA PHE A 232 -9.81 -12.92 -1.90
C PHE A 232 -9.38 -11.48 -2.15
N THR A 233 -9.82 -10.93 -3.28
CA THR A 233 -9.83 -9.49 -3.49
C THR A 233 -11.21 -9.05 -3.94
N GLU A 234 -11.92 -8.43 -3.01
CA GLU A 234 -13.23 -7.84 -3.27
C GLU A 234 -13.04 -6.41 -3.77
N SER A 235 -14.03 -5.87 -4.47
CA SER A 235 -14.01 -4.50 -4.98
C SER A 235 -12.84 -4.21 -5.92
N VAL A 236 -12.36 -5.18 -6.69
CA VAL A 236 -11.43 -4.89 -7.80
C VAL A 236 -12.17 -4.14 -8.90
N THR A 237 -11.54 -3.19 -9.58
CA THR A 237 -12.21 -2.37 -10.59
C THR A 237 -11.46 -2.30 -11.91
N ARG A 238 -12.10 -1.80 -12.96
CA ARG A 238 -11.49 -1.57 -14.28
C ARG A 238 -10.91 -2.84 -14.92
N LEU A 239 -11.44 -4.01 -14.61
CA LEU A 239 -10.97 -5.32 -15.10
C LEU A 239 -10.96 -5.42 -16.64
N LYS A 240 -11.76 -4.62 -17.35
CA LYS A 240 -11.72 -4.49 -18.83
C LYS A 240 -10.35 -4.08 -19.38
N ARG A 241 -9.50 -3.47 -18.56
CA ARG A 241 -8.14 -3.03 -18.92
C ARG A 241 -7.10 -4.15 -18.82
N VAL A 242 -7.40 -5.22 -18.08
CA VAL A 242 -6.50 -6.35 -17.87
C VAL A 242 -6.54 -7.25 -19.11
N LYS A 243 -5.37 -7.69 -19.59
CA LYS A 243 -5.23 -8.50 -20.80
C LYS A 243 -4.63 -9.87 -20.45
N PRO A 244 -4.91 -10.93 -21.24
CA PRO A 244 -4.27 -12.23 -21.05
C PRO A 244 -2.75 -12.12 -20.99
N GLY A 245 -2.14 -12.78 -19.99
CA GLY A 245 -0.69 -12.69 -19.73
C GLY A 245 -0.26 -11.53 -18.83
N SER A 246 -1.20 -10.75 -18.29
CA SER A 246 -0.93 -9.76 -17.25
C SER A 246 -0.55 -10.44 -15.92
N PHE A 247 0.34 -9.81 -15.17
CA PHE A 247 0.56 -10.14 -13.76
C PHE A 247 -0.37 -9.29 -12.91
N TYR A 248 -1.16 -9.92 -12.04
CA TYR A 248 -1.99 -9.24 -11.04
C TYR A 248 -1.32 -9.28 -9.67
N CYS A 249 -1.52 -8.24 -8.85
CA CYS A 249 -1.11 -8.21 -7.45
C CYS A 249 -2.06 -7.34 -6.61
N VAL A 250 -2.31 -7.70 -5.36
CA VAL A 250 -2.98 -6.85 -4.36
C VAL A 250 -2.08 -6.69 -3.14
N LEU A 251 -1.88 -5.45 -2.67
CA LEU A 251 -1.05 -5.17 -1.50
C LEU A 251 -1.81 -4.26 -0.54
N GLY A 252 -1.76 -4.59 0.75
CA GLY A 252 -2.44 -3.90 1.82
C GLY A 252 -1.59 -3.85 3.09
N PRO A 253 -1.70 -2.82 3.94
CA PRO A 253 -0.96 -2.72 5.19
C PRO A 253 -0.95 -4.01 6.01
N ARG A 254 0.17 -4.28 6.67
CA ARG A 254 0.42 -5.59 7.31
C ARG A 254 -0.03 -5.59 8.77
N HIS A 255 -1.32 -5.35 8.98
CA HIS A 255 -1.95 -5.35 10.31
C HIS A 255 -1.87 -6.72 10.98
N ALA A 256 -1.46 -6.77 12.25
CA ALA A 256 -1.41 -8.00 13.02
C ALA A 256 -2.80 -8.55 13.30
N LYS A 257 -3.00 -9.86 13.09
CA LYS A 257 -4.27 -10.56 13.33
C LYS A 257 -5.43 -9.99 12.50
N GLY A 258 -5.15 -9.34 11.38
CA GLY A 258 -6.17 -8.91 10.42
C GLY A 258 -6.77 -10.14 9.74
N MET A 259 -8.07 -10.36 9.92
CA MET A 259 -8.80 -11.42 9.18
C MET A 259 -9.18 -10.95 7.76
N TYR A 260 -9.10 -9.66 7.55
CA TYR A 260 -9.21 -8.95 6.29
C TYR A 260 -8.29 -7.72 6.34
N GLY A 261 -8.11 -7.01 5.22
CA GLY A 261 -7.27 -5.83 5.15
C GLY A 261 -7.55 -4.98 3.91
N GLU A 262 -7.42 -3.68 4.05
CA GLU A 262 -7.58 -2.74 2.95
C GLU A 262 -6.45 -2.95 1.94
N GLY A 263 -6.74 -2.82 0.65
CA GLY A 263 -5.83 -3.19 -0.43
C GLY A 263 -5.76 -2.19 -1.57
N ARG A 264 -4.62 -2.17 -2.27
CA ARG A 264 -4.46 -1.56 -3.58
C ARG A 264 -4.04 -2.63 -4.58
N ALA A 265 -4.96 -2.94 -5.49
CA ALA A 265 -4.79 -3.89 -6.57
C ALA A 265 -4.18 -3.22 -7.81
N LEU A 266 -3.28 -3.95 -8.48
CA LEU A 266 -2.65 -3.51 -9.72
C LEU A 266 -2.46 -4.68 -10.69
N ALA A 267 -2.39 -4.35 -11.98
CA ALA A 267 -1.93 -5.29 -12.99
C ALA A 267 -0.76 -4.74 -13.80
N ILE A 268 0.26 -5.55 -14.02
CA ILE A 268 1.31 -5.27 -15.01
C ILE A 268 0.85 -5.83 -16.36
N PRO A 269 0.81 -5.00 -17.42
CA PRO A 269 0.48 -5.44 -18.77
C PRO A 269 1.35 -6.61 -19.26
N PRO A 270 0.87 -7.42 -20.22
CA PRO A 270 1.64 -8.54 -20.76
C PRO A 270 2.99 -8.11 -21.31
N GLY A 271 4.01 -8.93 -21.10
CA GLY A 271 5.38 -8.68 -21.55
C GLY A 271 6.43 -9.41 -20.71
N LYS A 272 7.71 -9.11 -20.95
CA LYS A 272 8.84 -9.76 -20.26
C LYS A 272 8.75 -9.62 -18.74
N LEU A 273 8.39 -8.42 -18.25
CA LEU A 273 8.25 -8.18 -16.82
C LEU A 273 7.12 -9.02 -16.21
N ALA A 274 5.91 -8.95 -16.76
CA ALA A 274 4.77 -9.75 -16.27
C ALA A 274 5.11 -11.26 -16.26
N THR A 275 5.72 -11.76 -17.34
CA THR A 275 6.16 -13.17 -17.44
C THR A 275 7.11 -13.55 -16.30
N ARG A 276 8.10 -12.69 -16.00
CA ARG A 276 9.04 -12.90 -14.89
C ARG A 276 8.33 -12.94 -13.55
N LEU A 277 7.47 -11.95 -13.25
CA LEU A 277 6.77 -11.88 -11.96
C LEU A 277 5.80 -13.05 -11.75
N ILE A 278 5.08 -13.47 -12.80
CA ILE A 278 4.24 -14.67 -12.77
C ILE A 278 5.09 -15.91 -12.44
N ALA A 279 6.25 -16.06 -13.08
CA ALA A 279 7.15 -17.18 -12.82
C ALA A 279 7.67 -17.15 -11.36
N SER A 280 8.03 -15.98 -10.83
CA SER A 280 8.43 -15.81 -9.44
C SER A 280 7.32 -16.21 -8.45
N ALA A 281 6.10 -15.72 -8.65
CA ALA A 281 4.95 -16.07 -7.82
C ALA A 281 4.67 -17.59 -7.84
N LYS A 282 4.67 -18.21 -9.03
CA LYS A 282 4.51 -19.66 -9.19
C LYS A 282 5.64 -20.47 -8.54
N ALA A 283 6.85 -19.94 -8.53
CA ALA A 283 7.99 -20.55 -7.84
C ALA A 283 8.04 -20.22 -6.35
N LYS A 284 7.03 -19.50 -5.81
CA LYS A 284 6.98 -19.02 -4.42
C LYS A 284 8.17 -18.13 -4.03
N ARG A 285 8.76 -17.43 -5.00
CA ARG A 285 9.91 -16.54 -4.84
C ARG A 285 9.44 -15.11 -4.65
N ALA A 286 9.13 -14.78 -3.41
CA ALA A 286 8.83 -13.41 -2.99
C ALA A 286 9.30 -13.16 -1.55
N VAL A 287 9.63 -11.91 -1.25
CA VAL A 287 10.00 -11.45 0.09
C VAL A 287 9.02 -10.35 0.51
N ASP A 288 8.50 -10.45 1.74
CA ASP A 288 7.76 -9.36 2.37
C ASP A 288 8.75 -8.38 3.01
N LEU A 289 8.63 -7.11 2.64
CA LEU A 289 9.51 -6.04 3.08
C LEU A 289 8.83 -5.09 4.07
N SER A 290 7.56 -5.30 4.41
CA SER A 290 6.84 -4.45 5.33
C SER A 290 6.91 -4.96 6.77
N VAL A 291 7.09 -4.04 7.71
CA VAL A 291 6.91 -4.34 9.13
C VAL A 291 5.46 -4.68 9.43
N ILE A 292 5.24 -5.39 10.55
CA ILE A 292 3.89 -5.70 11.03
C ILE A 292 3.37 -4.48 11.79
N ASN A 293 2.10 -4.14 11.58
CA ASN A 293 1.43 -3.11 12.34
C ASN A 293 0.72 -3.72 13.56
N ASP A 294 1.17 -3.36 14.76
CA ASP A 294 0.61 -3.79 16.04
C ASP A 294 0.88 -2.68 17.08
N SER A 295 -0.05 -2.45 18.00
CA SER A 295 0.10 -1.43 19.05
C SER A 295 1.24 -1.73 20.04
N GLN A 296 1.72 -2.97 20.06
CA GLN A 296 2.88 -3.40 20.85
C GLN A 296 4.22 -3.19 20.12
N LEU A 297 4.22 -2.68 18.89
CA LEU A 297 5.43 -2.47 18.08
C LEU A 297 5.76 -0.97 17.92
N PRO A 298 7.04 -0.62 17.72
CA PRO A 298 7.48 0.78 17.66
C PRO A 298 7.24 1.39 16.27
N ILE A 299 6.01 1.33 15.78
CA ILE A 299 5.60 1.80 14.44
C ILE A 299 5.08 3.24 14.41
N THR A 300 4.91 3.86 15.58
CA THR A 300 4.41 5.23 15.73
C THR A 300 5.57 6.21 15.88
N TRP A 301 5.47 7.36 15.22
CA TRP A 301 6.40 8.47 15.44
C TRP A 301 6.15 9.14 16.80
N THR A 302 7.07 8.94 17.75
CA THR A 302 6.92 9.48 19.12
C THR A 302 7.34 10.94 19.26
N GLY A 303 7.97 11.52 18.22
CA GLY A 303 8.49 12.88 18.26
C GLY A 303 9.69 13.07 19.20
N PRO A 304 10.43 14.19 19.05
CA PRO A 304 11.47 14.59 19.99
C PRO A 304 10.84 15.20 21.26
N GLY A 305 11.30 14.80 22.44
CA GLY A 305 10.83 15.36 23.71
C GLY A 305 9.37 15.02 24.03
N ILE A 306 8.75 15.84 24.89
CA ILE A 306 7.38 15.64 25.38
C ILE A 306 6.41 16.52 24.59
N GLY A 307 5.26 15.95 24.21
CA GLY A 307 4.17 16.68 23.53
C GLY A 307 4.28 16.75 22.00
N ASN A 308 5.37 16.25 21.41
CA ASN A 308 5.61 16.27 19.96
C ASN A 308 5.29 14.93 19.26
N HIS A 309 4.62 14.00 19.94
CA HIS A 309 4.26 12.71 19.37
C HIS A 309 3.16 12.84 18.33
N ARG A 310 3.17 11.93 17.35
CA ARG A 310 2.04 11.73 16.44
C ARG A 310 1.05 10.74 17.02
N TYR A 311 -0.11 10.61 16.36
CA TYR A 311 -1.14 9.69 16.80
C TYR A 311 -0.64 8.24 16.82
N PRO A 312 -0.83 7.51 17.94
CA PRO A 312 -0.41 6.11 18.03
C PRO A 312 -1.25 5.21 17.13
N TYR A 313 -0.69 4.06 16.79
CA TYR A 313 -1.46 2.96 16.21
C TYR A 313 -2.34 2.32 17.29
N ILE A 314 -3.65 2.51 17.16
CA ILE A 314 -4.66 1.99 18.07
C ILE A 314 -5.50 0.99 17.30
N LYS A 315 -5.62 -0.23 17.84
CA LYS A 315 -6.60 -1.21 17.41
C LYS A 315 -7.88 -1.06 18.24
N VAL A 316 -9.04 -1.01 17.57
CA VAL A 316 -10.35 -0.84 18.21
C VAL A 316 -11.26 -1.98 17.78
N ASP A 317 -11.57 -2.88 18.72
CA ASP A 317 -12.55 -3.95 18.50
C ASP A 317 -13.97 -3.36 18.51
N PHE A 318 -14.81 -3.70 17.53
CA PHE A 318 -16.14 -3.08 17.38
C PHE A 318 -17.30 -4.08 17.17
N LEU A 319 -17.02 -5.32 16.76
CA LEU A 319 -18.06 -6.33 16.51
C LEU A 319 -17.52 -7.74 16.78
N TYR A 320 -18.22 -8.52 17.61
CA TYR A 320 -17.87 -9.91 17.88
C TYR A 320 -18.57 -10.87 16.92
N ALA A 321 -17.79 -11.63 16.15
CA ALA A 321 -18.28 -12.68 15.26
C ALA A 321 -18.33 -14.03 16.00
N LYS A 322 -19.53 -14.44 16.44
CA LYS A 322 -19.74 -15.69 17.19
C LYS A 322 -19.36 -16.94 16.38
N ASN A 323 -19.57 -16.93 15.07
CA ASN A 323 -19.22 -18.03 14.16
C ASN A 323 -17.70 -18.21 14.00
N LEU A 324 -16.89 -17.24 14.42
CA LEU A 324 -15.41 -17.27 14.33
C LEU A 324 -14.71 -17.25 15.69
N ASP A 325 -15.45 -16.91 16.75
CA ASP A 325 -14.90 -16.56 18.07
C ASP A 325 -13.81 -15.47 17.95
N LEU A 326 -14.15 -14.38 17.25
CA LEU A 326 -13.18 -13.35 16.86
C LEU A 326 -13.79 -11.96 16.87
N GLN A 327 -12.98 -10.95 17.22
CA GLN A 327 -13.36 -9.55 17.14
C GLN A 327 -12.97 -8.96 15.77
N HIS A 328 -13.96 -8.42 15.08
CA HIS A 328 -13.75 -7.41 14.05
C HIS A 328 -13.15 -6.16 14.68
N HIS A 329 -12.20 -5.56 13.99
CA HIS A 329 -11.45 -4.44 14.51
C HIS A 329 -11.06 -3.46 13.42
N THR A 330 -11.20 -2.19 13.75
CA THR A 330 -10.72 -1.06 12.96
C THR A 330 -9.43 -0.52 13.58
N HIS A 331 -8.79 0.42 12.90
CA HIS A 331 -7.58 1.06 13.38
C HIS A 331 -7.71 2.58 13.34
N MET A 332 -7.28 3.23 14.42
CA MET A 332 -6.99 4.66 14.44
C MET A 332 -5.48 4.84 14.45
N MET A 333 -4.91 5.52 13.46
CA MET A 333 -3.46 5.62 13.32
C MET A 333 -3.02 6.88 12.57
N ASP A 334 -1.79 7.32 12.83
CA ASP A 334 -1.07 8.18 11.89
C ASP A 334 -0.95 7.49 10.52
N ALA A 335 -1.16 8.24 9.43
CA ALA A 335 -1.13 7.68 8.08
C ALA A 335 0.26 7.15 7.65
N GLN A 336 1.30 7.47 8.40
CA GLN A 336 2.68 6.98 8.24
C GLN A 336 3.06 5.92 9.30
N ALA A 337 2.09 5.33 10.02
CA ALA A 337 2.38 4.24 10.94
C ALA A 337 2.87 2.98 10.20
N GLY A 338 4.05 2.49 10.58
CA GLY A 338 4.68 1.32 9.96
C GLY A 338 5.16 1.60 8.53
N THR A 339 5.13 0.59 7.65
CA THR A 339 5.59 0.78 6.26
C THR A 339 4.61 1.63 5.47
N HIS A 340 5.10 2.75 4.93
CA HIS A 340 4.24 3.76 4.31
C HIS A 340 4.92 4.51 3.17
N LEU A 341 4.11 5.23 2.40
CA LEU A 341 4.50 6.17 1.37
C LEU A 341 4.67 7.58 1.93
N VAL A 342 5.72 8.26 1.51
CA VAL A 342 5.89 9.70 1.66
C VAL A 342 5.65 10.36 0.29
N PRO A 343 4.46 10.92 0.03
CA PRO A 343 4.16 11.66 -1.19
C PRO A 343 4.79 13.07 -1.13
N PRO A 344 4.92 13.79 -2.27
CA PRO A 344 5.51 15.13 -2.27
C PRO A 344 4.76 16.13 -1.38
N SER A 345 3.43 16.02 -1.29
CA SER A 345 2.60 16.90 -0.46
C SER A 345 2.84 16.73 1.05
N TYR A 346 3.57 15.70 1.50
CA TYR A 346 3.93 15.55 2.91
C TYR A 346 4.72 16.74 3.45
N ALA A 347 5.69 17.26 2.68
CA ALA A 347 6.57 18.34 3.08
C ALA A 347 6.57 19.54 2.11
N LEU A 348 5.92 19.41 0.95
CA LEU A 348 5.70 20.51 0.03
C LEU A 348 4.29 21.07 0.20
N PRO A 349 4.12 22.34 0.59
CA PRO A 349 2.83 23.00 0.49
C PRO A 349 2.37 23.17 -0.96
N THR A 350 1.11 23.57 -1.10
CA THR A 350 0.49 24.01 -2.35
C THR A 350 1.12 25.30 -2.87
N ASP A 351 0.79 25.67 -4.11
CA ASP A 351 1.36 26.83 -4.82
C ASP A 351 0.90 28.18 -4.28
N ASP A 352 -0.22 28.22 -3.57
CA ASP A 352 -0.80 29.40 -2.92
C ASP A 352 -0.28 29.65 -1.49
N PHE A 353 0.54 28.75 -0.94
CA PHE A 353 1.08 28.89 0.41
C PHE A 353 2.10 30.03 0.54
N ASP A 354 1.92 30.88 1.54
CA ASP A 354 2.88 31.93 1.90
C ASP A 354 3.98 31.36 2.78
N ASN A 355 5.25 31.47 2.35
CA ASN A 355 6.37 31.01 3.17
C ASN A 355 6.55 31.83 4.46
N ASP A 356 5.92 33.00 4.57
CA ASP A 356 5.89 33.76 5.83
C ASP A 356 4.99 33.15 6.90
N ASP A 357 4.11 32.20 6.54
CA ASP A 357 3.30 31.43 7.49
C ASP A 357 4.10 30.35 8.24
N TYR A 358 5.32 30.05 7.80
CA TYR A 358 6.24 29.19 8.55
C TYR A 358 6.74 29.87 9.84
N SER A 359 7.11 29.05 10.83
CA SER A 359 7.86 29.55 11.99
C SER A 359 9.16 30.23 11.56
N GLU A 360 9.67 31.16 12.37
CA GLU A 360 10.92 31.88 12.08
C GLU A 360 12.09 30.90 11.83
N GLU A 361 12.17 29.84 12.63
CA GLU A 361 13.17 28.79 12.51
C GLU A 361 13.08 28.08 11.15
N VAL A 362 11.89 27.61 10.75
CA VAL A 362 11.69 26.94 9.46
C VAL A 362 11.95 27.88 8.29
N ARG A 363 11.62 29.18 8.41
CA ARG A 363 11.99 30.19 7.40
C ARG A 363 13.51 30.33 7.27
N GLY A 364 14.23 30.27 8.39
CA GLY A 364 15.70 30.20 8.41
C GLY A 364 16.22 28.97 7.66
N TRP A 365 15.67 27.79 7.96
CA TRP A 365 16.05 26.54 7.28
C TRP A 365 15.71 26.57 5.79
N LEU A 366 14.57 27.15 5.41
CA LEU A 366 14.18 27.31 4.00
C LEU A 366 15.15 28.22 3.25
N LYS A 367 15.60 29.32 3.85
CA LYS A 367 16.63 30.19 3.24
C LYS A 367 17.92 29.42 2.99
N GLU A 368 18.36 28.60 3.94
CA GLU A 368 19.56 27.78 3.78
C GLU A 368 19.38 26.70 2.70
N TYR A 369 18.24 25.98 2.72
CA TYR A 369 17.91 25.00 1.70
C TYR A 369 17.95 25.63 0.30
N GLN A 370 17.29 26.78 0.12
CA GLN A 370 17.19 27.43 -1.18
C GLN A 370 18.52 27.95 -1.69
N LYS A 371 19.41 28.38 -0.79
CA LYS A 371 20.79 28.76 -1.14
C LYS A 371 21.60 27.58 -1.67
N ARG A 372 21.36 26.36 -1.16
CA ARG A 372 22.14 25.16 -1.48
C ARG A 372 21.57 24.35 -2.64
N PHE A 373 20.25 24.15 -2.66
CA PHE A 373 19.55 23.19 -3.54
C PHE A 373 18.58 23.84 -4.53
N GLY A 374 18.55 25.18 -4.56
CA GLY A 374 17.61 25.96 -5.35
C GLY A 374 16.23 26.05 -4.73
N ARG A 375 15.30 26.74 -5.42
CA ARG A 375 13.95 27.01 -4.92
C ARG A 375 13.22 25.72 -4.51
N ARG A 376 12.71 25.68 -3.28
CA ARG A 376 11.76 24.64 -2.84
C ARG A 376 10.52 24.71 -3.73
N ARG A 377 10.15 23.60 -4.38
CA ARG A 377 8.92 23.55 -5.19
C ARG A 377 7.69 23.34 -4.32
N THR A 378 6.52 23.45 -4.93
CA THR A 378 5.21 23.18 -4.32
C THR A 378 4.60 21.93 -4.92
N SER A 379 3.66 21.30 -4.23
CA SER A 379 2.95 20.13 -4.73
C SER A 379 1.62 19.91 -4.00
N SER A 380 0.59 19.56 -4.75
CA SER A 380 -0.69 19.04 -4.24
C SER A 380 -0.80 17.51 -4.38
N MET A 381 0.28 16.83 -4.78
CA MET A 381 0.29 15.39 -5.03
C MET A 381 0.20 14.59 -3.73
N THR A 382 -1.00 14.16 -3.39
CA THR A 382 -1.33 13.26 -2.28
C THR A 382 -1.21 11.79 -2.69
N THR A 383 -1.32 10.88 -1.72
CA THR A 383 -1.02 9.44 -1.85
C THR A 383 -1.71 8.75 -3.03
N GLU A 384 -2.99 9.01 -3.26
CA GLU A 384 -3.78 8.42 -4.34
C GLU A 384 -3.30 8.87 -5.73
N GLN A 385 -2.69 10.05 -5.80
CA GLN A 385 -2.23 10.67 -7.04
C GLN A 385 -0.83 10.20 -7.45
N VAL A 386 -0.06 9.62 -6.53
CA VAL A 386 1.25 9.04 -6.83
C VAL A 386 1.07 7.87 -7.81
N PRO A 387 1.70 7.90 -9.00
CA PRO A 387 1.56 6.82 -9.97
C PRO A 387 2.14 5.51 -9.42
N LEU A 388 1.39 4.40 -9.47
CA LEU A 388 1.89 3.07 -9.05
C LEU A 388 3.21 2.65 -9.71
N GLY A 389 3.44 3.08 -10.96
CA GLY A 389 4.71 2.80 -11.66
C GLY A 389 5.92 3.50 -11.05
N GLN A 390 5.73 4.52 -10.21
CA GLN A 390 6.79 5.21 -9.49
C GLN A 390 7.31 4.38 -8.32
N THR A 391 6.44 3.62 -7.64
CA THR A 391 6.76 2.79 -6.48
C THR A 391 7.01 1.31 -6.85
N CYS A 392 7.27 1.03 -8.14
CA CYS A 392 7.54 -0.30 -8.65
C CYS A 392 8.75 -0.27 -9.59
N GLY A 393 9.75 -1.14 -9.39
CA GLY A 393 10.94 -1.17 -10.24
C GLY A 393 11.98 -2.21 -9.84
N GLU A 394 13.09 -2.28 -10.58
CA GLU A 394 14.23 -3.13 -10.18
C GLU A 394 14.83 -2.59 -8.88
N ALA A 395 14.97 -3.46 -7.88
CA ALA A 395 15.48 -3.09 -6.57
C ALA A 395 17.00 -2.93 -6.59
N ARG A 396 17.49 -1.75 -6.19
CA ARG A 396 18.93 -1.44 -6.04
C ARG A 396 19.23 -1.23 -4.56
N VAL A 397 19.62 -2.30 -3.88
CA VAL A 397 19.89 -2.28 -2.43
C VAL A 397 21.30 -1.75 -2.18
N ILE A 398 21.40 -0.56 -1.58
CA ILE A 398 22.64 0.07 -1.15
C ILE A 398 22.84 -0.23 0.34
N ASP A 399 23.83 -1.05 0.66
CA ASP A 399 24.16 -1.39 2.05
C ASP A 399 24.97 -0.27 2.70
N VAL A 400 24.41 0.35 3.74
CA VAL A 400 25.00 1.47 4.49
C VAL A 400 25.13 1.14 5.97
N ARG A 401 25.05 -0.16 6.34
CA ARG A 401 25.19 -0.61 7.74
C ARG A 401 26.52 -0.22 8.37
N GLY A 402 27.56 0.01 7.55
CA GLY A 402 28.86 0.48 8.02
C GLY A 402 28.85 1.88 8.67
N LEU A 403 27.75 2.64 8.52
CA LEU A 403 27.55 3.93 9.19
C LEU A 403 27.10 3.81 10.65
N VAL A 404 26.66 2.64 11.08
CA VAL A 404 26.18 2.41 12.44
C VAL A 404 27.35 2.51 13.42
N GLY A 405 27.18 3.34 14.45
CA GLY A 405 28.18 3.68 15.45
C GLY A 405 29.13 4.81 15.04
N SER A 406 28.83 5.53 13.95
CA SER A 406 29.70 6.61 13.44
C SER A 406 29.54 7.94 14.16
N THR A 407 28.47 8.13 14.94
CA THR A 407 28.25 9.33 15.77
C THR A 407 28.54 9.04 17.24
N GLY A 408 29.17 9.99 17.92
CA GLY A 408 29.45 9.91 19.36
C GLY A 408 28.27 10.35 20.21
N LYS A 409 28.24 9.95 21.49
CA LYS A 409 27.17 10.31 22.44
C LYS A 409 27.01 11.82 22.59
N GLU A 410 28.10 12.55 22.49
CA GLU A 410 28.15 14.02 22.52
C GLU A 410 27.51 14.69 21.30
N GLN A 411 27.30 13.93 20.22
CA GLN A 411 26.64 14.39 19.00
C GLN A 411 25.18 13.96 18.95
N TRP A 412 24.75 13.02 19.80
CA TRP A 412 23.37 12.55 19.81
C TRP A 412 22.41 13.72 20.13
N PRO A 413 21.26 13.79 19.43
CA PRO A 413 20.65 12.74 18.63
C PRO A 413 21.16 12.59 17.19
N ALA A 414 22.22 13.28 16.74
CA ALA A 414 22.67 13.25 15.33
C ALA A 414 22.63 11.86 14.66
N SER A 415 22.15 11.84 13.42
CA SER A 415 22.09 10.66 12.56
C SER A 415 23.35 10.53 11.71
N PRO A 416 23.90 9.31 11.51
CA PRO A 416 24.87 9.06 10.46
C PRO A 416 24.34 9.48 9.10
N GLN A 417 25.17 10.12 8.27
CA GLN A 417 24.73 10.62 6.96
C GLN A 417 25.08 9.65 5.83
N ILE A 418 24.07 9.27 5.05
CA ILE A 418 24.23 8.56 3.79
C ILE A 418 24.60 9.60 2.72
N THR A 419 25.83 9.55 2.22
CA THR A 419 26.38 10.54 1.30
C THR A 419 26.38 10.07 -0.16
N VAL A 420 26.50 11.02 -1.10
CA VAL A 420 26.67 10.73 -2.54
C VAL A 420 27.89 9.84 -2.81
N THR A 421 28.94 9.96 -2.01
CA THR A 421 30.14 9.11 -2.11
C THR A 421 29.81 7.64 -1.95
N LEU A 422 28.93 7.28 -1.00
CA LEU A 422 28.48 5.90 -0.80
C LEU A 422 27.66 5.39 -1.98
N VAL A 423 26.79 6.24 -2.54
CA VAL A 423 26.00 5.89 -3.74
C VAL A 423 26.91 5.68 -4.96
N ARG A 424 27.92 6.54 -5.16
CA ARG A 424 28.95 6.37 -6.20
C ARG A 424 29.75 5.09 -6.03
N ALA A 425 30.11 4.74 -4.80
CA ALA A 425 30.81 3.49 -4.51
C ALA A 425 29.95 2.27 -4.87
N TYR A 426 28.64 2.32 -4.56
CA TYR A 426 27.69 1.29 -5.00
C TYR A 426 27.62 1.18 -6.52
N GLU A 427 27.47 2.29 -7.25
CA GLU A 427 27.43 2.27 -8.72
C GLU A 427 28.71 1.69 -9.32
N LYS A 428 29.88 1.98 -8.74
CA LYS A 428 31.17 1.43 -9.17
C LYS A 428 31.23 -0.09 -8.98
N ALA A 429 30.66 -0.62 -7.90
CA ALA A 429 30.70 -2.04 -7.58
C ALA A 429 29.61 -2.87 -8.26
N HIS A 430 28.43 -2.28 -8.48
CA HIS A 430 27.22 -3.01 -8.91
C HIS A 430 26.63 -2.51 -10.24
N GLY A 431 27.30 -1.57 -10.89
CA GLY A 431 26.85 -0.93 -12.12
C GLY A 431 25.95 0.29 -11.86
N ALA A 432 25.89 1.19 -12.84
CA ALA A 432 25.13 2.43 -12.75
C ALA A 432 23.65 2.22 -12.37
N LEU A 433 23.11 3.16 -11.58
CA LEU A 433 21.68 3.28 -11.35
C LEU A 433 21.01 3.82 -12.62
N ARG A 434 19.80 3.36 -12.90
CA ARG A 434 19.08 3.68 -14.14
C ARG A 434 17.69 4.22 -13.85
N SER A 435 17.17 5.03 -14.77
CA SER A 435 15.80 5.51 -14.66
C SER A 435 14.80 4.36 -14.51
N GLY A 436 13.93 4.48 -13.50
CA GLY A 436 12.95 3.47 -13.10
C GLY A 436 13.49 2.36 -12.17
N ASP A 437 14.76 2.40 -11.78
CA ASP A 437 15.21 1.63 -10.61
C ASP A 437 14.57 2.19 -9.33
N VAL A 438 14.38 1.34 -8.32
CA VAL A 438 14.01 1.73 -6.96
C VAL A 438 15.24 1.55 -6.07
N VAL A 439 15.73 2.65 -5.50
CA VAL A 439 16.92 2.62 -4.64
C VAL A 439 16.52 2.37 -3.20
N LEU A 440 17.01 1.28 -2.61
CA LEU A 440 16.68 0.86 -1.25
C LEU A 440 17.92 0.96 -0.36
N PHE A 441 17.88 1.76 0.70
CA PHE A 441 18.96 1.90 1.65
C PHE A 441 18.81 0.89 2.79
N ARG A 442 19.78 -0.02 2.89
CA ARG A 442 19.88 -1.01 3.96
C ARG A 442 20.80 -0.49 5.05
N THR A 443 20.21 0.12 6.06
CA THR A 443 20.78 0.60 7.32
C THR A 443 20.86 -0.50 8.38
N GLY A 444 20.05 -1.55 8.24
CA GLY A 444 19.87 -2.60 9.24
C GLY A 444 19.20 -2.13 10.53
N HIS A 445 18.67 -0.91 10.59
CA HIS A 445 18.08 -0.33 11.79
C HIS A 445 16.87 -1.13 12.26
N THR A 446 15.84 -1.26 11.41
CA THR A 446 14.63 -2.05 11.72
C THR A 446 15.01 -3.46 12.18
N LYS A 447 15.99 -4.12 11.53
CA LYS A 447 16.43 -5.48 11.91
C LYS A 447 16.99 -5.56 13.34
N ARG A 448 17.66 -4.51 13.83
CA ARG A 448 18.27 -4.48 15.17
C ARG A 448 17.27 -4.06 16.26
N THR A 449 16.37 -3.15 15.93
CA THR A 449 15.61 -2.37 16.91
C THR A 449 14.10 -2.63 16.91
N PHE A 450 13.55 -3.21 15.83
CA PHE A 450 12.12 -3.50 15.71
C PHE A 450 11.72 -4.73 16.54
N LYS A 451 11.38 -4.48 17.81
CA LYS A 451 11.00 -5.48 18.82
C LYS A 451 9.72 -5.02 19.53
N PRO A 452 8.99 -5.92 20.21
CA PRO A 452 7.90 -5.50 21.08
C PRO A 452 8.35 -4.45 22.10
N LEU A 453 7.48 -3.48 22.38
CA LEU A 453 7.68 -2.49 23.43
C LEU A 453 7.59 -3.17 24.81
N PRO A 454 8.40 -2.74 25.81
CA PRO A 454 9.28 -1.58 25.80
C PRO A 454 10.66 -1.80 25.16
N ASP A 455 11.10 -3.04 24.88
CA ASP A 455 12.45 -3.32 24.35
C ASP A 455 12.70 -2.69 22.97
N GLY A 456 11.63 -2.37 22.23
CA GLY A 456 11.68 -1.71 20.92
C GLY A 456 11.86 -0.19 20.94
N VAL A 457 11.97 0.48 22.10
CA VAL A 457 12.09 1.96 22.15
C VAL A 457 13.31 2.51 21.39
N GLY A 458 14.36 1.69 21.26
CA GLY A 458 15.54 1.97 20.42
C GLY A 458 15.25 2.14 18.93
N CYS A 459 14.05 1.76 18.46
CA CYS A 459 13.68 1.89 17.06
C CYS A 459 13.34 3.33 16.68
N VAL A 460 12.65 4.07 17.56
CA VAL A 460 12.14 5.42 17.25
C VAL A 460 12.41 6.38 18.41
N SER A 461 11.91 6.05 19.60
CA SER A 461 11.90 6.96 20.74
C SER A 461 13.28 7.33 21.28
N ASP A 462 14.16 6.35 21.53
CA ASP A 462 15.48 6.63 22.09
C ASP A 462 16.36 7.45 21.13
N PRO A 463 16.43 7.14 19.80
CA PRO A 463 17.09 8.00 18.83
C PRO A 463 16.56 9.45 18.82
N LEU A 464 15.24 9.63 18.77
CA LEU A 464 14.63 10.98 18.74
C LEU A 464 14.91 11.80 20.01
N ASN A 465 15.16 11.12 21.13
CA ASN A 465 15.42 11.73 22.43
C ASN A 465 16.90 11.73 22.82
N GLY A 466 17.82 11.43 21.88
CA GLY A 466 19.27 11.47 22.11
C GLY A 466 19.79 10.43 23.10
N LYS A 467 19.01 9.38 23.39
CA LYS A 467 19.42 8.27 24.26
C LYS A 467 20.15 7.17 23.50
N ALA A 468 20.01 7.18 22.17
CA ALA A 468 20.72 6.33 21.24
C ALA A 468 21.12 7.15 20.00
N GLU A 469 22.06 6.63 19.22
CA GLU A 469 22.41 7.16 17.89
C GLU A 469 21.18 7.16 16.96
N GLY A 470 21.05 8.21 16.14
CA GLY A 470 20.08 8.25 15.04
C GLY A 470 20.31 7.16 13.99
N TRP A 471 19.27 6.73 13.27
CA TRP A 471 19.48 5.80 12.15
C TRP A 471 20.26 6.48 11.01
N PRO A 472 21.03 5.72 10.20
CA PRO A 472 21.62 6.28 8.98
C PRO A 472 20.57 6.90 8.07
N ALA A 473 20.75 8.17 7.70
CA ALA A 473 19.75 8.99 7.04
C ALA A 473 20.22 9.51 5.68
N VAL A 474 19.31 9.63 4.72
CA VAL A 474 19.56 10.14 3.38
C VAL A 474 19.69 11.66 3.43
N THR A 475 20.71 12.23 2.80
CA THR A 475 20.86 13.69 2.68
C THR A 475 20.17 14.24 1.43
N ALA A 476 19.86 15.54 1.43
CA ALA A 476 19.31 16.23 0.26
C ALA A 476 20.23 16.11 -0.98
N GLU A 477 21.56 16.11 -0.82
CA GLU A 477 22.51 15.90 -1.92
C GLU A 477 22.35 14.52 -2.58
N VAL A 478 22.01 13.48 -1.80
CA VAL A 478 21.75 12.15 -2.36
C VAL A 478 20.48 12.17 -3.18
N ILE A 479 19.43 12.87 -2.74
CA ILE A 479 18.20 13.00 -3.51
C ILE A 479 18.47 13.66 -4.87
N ASP A 480 19.19 14.79 -4.89
CA ASP A 480 19.58 15.48 -6.13
C ASP A 480 20.34 14.55 -7.07
N TYR A 481 21.33 13.86 -6.52
CA TYR A 481 22.16 12.92 -7.28
C TYR A 481 21.36 11.76 -7.88
N LEU A 482 20.32 11.28 -7.18
CA LEU A 482 19.44 10.22 -7.65
C LEU A 482 18.42 10.73 -8.69
N ASP A 483 17.95 11.97 -8.56
CA ASP A 483 17.08 12.59 -9.58
C ASP A 483 17.79 12.71 -10.94
N ASP A 484 19.07 13.10 -10.94
CA ASP A 484 19.92 13.14 -12.14
C ASP A 484 20.01 11.79 -12.87
N ARG A 485 19.75 10.67 -12.17
CA ARG A 485 19.69 9.31 -12.72
C ARG A 485 18.30 8.88 -13.16
N GLY A 486 17.30 9.74 -13.00
CA GLY A 486 15.91 9.44 -13.28
C GLY A 486 15.27 8.50 -12.25
N ILE A 487 15.80 8.43 -11.02
CA ILE A 487 15.20 7.68 -9.92
C ILE A 487 13.99 8.45 -9.40
N ARG A 488 12.87 7.76 -9.16
CA ARG A 488 11.62 8.39 -8.71
C ARG A 488 11.09 7.84 -7.39
N CYS A 489 11.68 6.74 -6.88
CA CYS A 489 11.37 6.19 -5.58
C CYS A 489 12.64 5.75 -4.87
N VAL A 490 12.75 6.14 -3.60
CA VAL A 490 13.73 5.60 -2.66
C VAL A 490 13.00 4.83 -1.56
N GLY A 491 13.69 3.94 -0.86
CA GLY A 491 13.16 3.33 0.34
C GLY A 491 14.25 3.03 1.37
N ILE A 492 13.86 2.81 2.62
CA ILE A 492 14.81 2.63 3.73
C ILE A 492 14.28 1.65 4.79
N ASP A 493 15.17 0.83 5.36
CA ASP A 493 14.86 -0.03 6.53
C ASP A 493 15.12 0.68 7.87
N ALA A 494 14.57 1.89 7.99
CA ALA A 494 14.57 2.73 9.18
C ALA A 494 13.22 3.48 9.29
N PRO A 495 12.89 4.12 10.43
CA PRO A 495 11.60 4.79 10.62
C PRO A 495 11.30 5.86 9.58
N SER A 496 12.34 6.54 9.10
CA SER A 496 12.21 7.53 8.06
C SER A 496 13.49 7.69 7.21
N ILE A 497 13.41 8.26 6.00
CA ILE A 497 14.60 8.57 5.19
C ILE A 497 15.39 9.74 5.75
N GLY A 498 14.70 10.67 6.43
CA GLY A 498 15.32 11.76 7.16
C GLY A 498 15.96 11.25 8.45
N GLY A 499 16.90 12.03 9.00
CA GLY A 499 17.47 11.72 10.32
C GLY A 499 16.52 12.15 11.44
N VAL A 500 16.98 12.00 12.67
CA VAL A 500 16.27 12.53 13.85
C VAL A 500 16.49 14.03 14.06
N ASP A 501 17.49 14.63 13.39
CA ASP A 501 17.65 16.09 13.31
C ASP A 501 16.61 16.67 12.33
N GLU A 502 15.68 17.47 12.85
CA GLU A 502 14.52 17.93 12.10
C GLU A 502 14.90 18.81 10.89
N LYS A 503 15.90 19.69 11.05
CA LYS A 503 16.36 20.58 9.98
C LYS A 503 16.86 19.79 8.78
N THR A 504 17.78 18.85 9.00
CA THR A 504 18.36 18.05 7.91
C THR A 504 17.34 17.07 7.33
N ALA A 505 16.47 16.48 8.16
CA ALA A 505 15.35 15.67 7.69
C ALA A 505 14.42 16.47 6.76
N LEU A 506 14.03 17.68 7.16
CA LEU A 506 13.16 18.55 6.37
C LEU A 506 13.80 18.93 5.03
N MET A 507 15.11 19.23 5.02
CA MET A 507 15.83 19.48 3.77
C MET A 507 15.78 18.28 2.82
N THR A 508 15.92 17.06 3.35
CA THR A 508 15.80 15.83 2.57
C THR A 508 14.38 15.68 1.98
N TYR A 509 13.33 15.95 2.76
CA TYR A 509 11.95 15.88 2.25
C TYR A 509 11.61 16.98 1.25
N TRP A 510 12.10 18.20 1.46
CA TRP A 510 11.97 19.28 0.48
C TRP A 510 12.67 18.96 -0.83
N ALA A 511 13.88 18.38 -0.77
CA ALA A 511 14.55 17.86 -1.96
C ALA A 511 13.68 16.77 -2.61
N LEU A 512 13.28 15.74 -1.86
CA LEU A 512 12.52 14.59 -2.36
C LEU A 512 11.29 15.03 -3.16
N GLY A 513 10.42 15.84 -2.55
CA GLY A 513 9.23 16.35 -3.20
C GLY A 513 9.55 17.29 -4.37
N SER A 514 10.58 18.13 -4.25
CA SER A 514 10.94 19.09 -5.31
C SER A 514 11.48 18.42 -6.58
N ARG A 515 12.02 17.21 -6.46
CA ARG A 515 12.44 16.38 -7.60
C ARG A 515 11.33 15.44 -8.10
N GLY A 516 10.11 15.57 -7.55
CA GLY A 516 8.98 14.70 -7.89
C GLY A 516 9.22 13.24 -7.49
N MET A 517 10.10 13.00 -6.51
CA MET A 517 10.40 11.68 -5.97
C MET A 517 9.46 11.38 -4.79
N VAL A 518 9.37 10.10 -4.44
CA VAL A 518 8.65 9.61 -3.24
C VAL A 518 9.55 8.67 -2.45
N ALA A 519 9.20 8.45 -1.19
CA ALA A 519 9.89 7.49 -0.32
C ALA A 519 8.95 6.38 0.16
N VAL A 520 9.51 5.19 0.37
CA VAL A 520 8.89 4.11 1.14
C VAL A 520 9.72 3.85 2.38
N GLU A 521 9.15 4.16 3.54
CA GLU A 521 9.87 4.12 4.81
C GLU A 521 9.48 2.88 5.62
N PHE A 522 10.22 2.62 6.71
CA PHE A 522 9.93 1.53 7.62
C PHE A 522 9.97 0.13 6.97
N LEU A 523 10.90 -0.10 6.05
CA LEU A 523 11.11 -1.40 5.43
C LEU A 523 11.84 -2.37 6.38
N GLN A 524 11.80 -3.65 6.01
CA GLN A 524 12.58 -4.74 6.61
C GLN A 524 12.98 -5.77 5.57
N ASN A 525 13.76 -6.78 5.97
CA ASN A 525 14.17 -7.91 5.13
C ASN A 525 14.91 -7.53 3.83
N LEU A 526 15.47 -6.33 3.72
CA LEU A 526 16.28 -5.91 2.56
C LEU A 526 17.52 -6.81 2.35
N ASP A 527 17.96 -7.49 3.41
CA ASP A 527 19.05 -8.48 3.38
C ASP A 527 18.69 -9.80 2.68
N LYS A 528 17.39 -10.05 2.46
CA LYS A 528 16.88 -11.26 1.81
C LYS A 528 16.64 -11.08 0.32
N LEU A 529 16.89 -9.88 -0.23
CA LEU A 529 16.65 -9.58 -1.64
C LEU A 529 17.80 -10.10 -2.51
N PRO A 530 17.56 -11.07 -3.41
CA PRO A 530 18.55 -11.46 -4.38
C PRO A 530 18.79 -10.36 -5.43
N ALA A 531 19.88 -10.48 -6.18
CA ALA A 531 20.09 -9.64 -7.36
C ALA A 531 18.93 -9.78 -8.36
N ASN A 532 18.56 -8.69 -9.04
CA ASN A 532 17.44 -8.62 -9.98
C ASN A 532 16.03 -8.81 -9.38
N SER A 533 15.88 -8.60 -8.07
CA SER A 533 14.57 -8.51 -7.43
C SER A 533 13.78 -7.33 -7.98
N TYR A 534 12.49 -7.52 -8.24
CA TYR A 534 11.56 -6.46 -8.62
C TYR A 534 10.73 -6.04 -7.40
N PHE A 535 10.92 -4.79 -6.96
CA PHE A 535 10.20 -4.17 -5.86
C PHE A 535 8.81 -3.73 -6.30
N LEU A 536 7.81 -4.01 -5.45
CA LEU A 536 6.44 -3.55 -5.58
C LEU A 536 6.01 -2.95 -4.25
N PHE A 537 5.57 -1.69 -4.27
CA PHE A 537 4.87 -1.09 -3.14
C PHE A 537 3.58 -0.43 -3.63
N ALA A 538 2.51 -0.64 -2.89
CA ALA A 538 1.24 0.04 -3.13
C ALA A 538 0.67 0.57 -1.80
N ALA A 539 0.48 1.88 -1.72
CA ALA A 539 -0.23 2.56 -0.64
C ALA A 539 -1.70 2.70 -0.99
N ILE A 540 -2.60 2.53 -0.02
CA ILE A 540 -4.04 2.65 -0.20
C ILE A 540 -4.39 4.01 -0.85
N PRO A 541 -5.24 4.04 -1.89
CA PRO A 541 -5.52 5.27 -2.63
C PRO A 541 -6.56 6.12 -1.87
N ILE A 542 -6.12 6.70 -0.75
CA ILE A 542 -6.94 7.57 0.10
C ILE A 542 -6.87 8.99 -0.43
N ARG A 543 -8.02 9.58 -0.79
CA ARG A 543 -8.09 10.94 -1.31
C ARG A 543 -7.58 11.94 -0.31
N GLY A 544 -6.66 12.81 -0.74
CA GLY A 544 -6.17 13.91 0.10
C GLY A 544 -5.18 13.50 1.20
N CYS A 545 -4.73 12.25 1.24
CA CYS A 545 -3.85 11.75 2.31
C CYS A 545 -2.37 12.03 2.02
N HIS A 546 -1.67 12.64 2.98
CA HIS A 546 -0.27 13.09 2.94
C HIS A 546 0.72 12.05 3.49
N GLY A 547 0.22 10.89 3.92
CA GLY A 547 0.98 9.69 4.21
C GLY A 547 0.21 8.47 3.69
N GLY A 548 0.89 7.50 3.09
CA GLY A 548 0.19 6.39 2.45
C GLY A 548 0.48 5.05 3.13
N PRO A 549 -0.39 4.54 4.01
CA PRO A 549 -0.19 3.20 4.56
C PRO A 549 -0.22 2.20 3.41
N GLY A 550 0.72 1.25 3.39
CA GLY A 550 0.82 0.30 2.29
C GLY A 550 1.63 -0.94 2.64
N ARG A 551 1.92 -1.75 1.62
CA ARG A 551 2.79 -2.91 1.76
C ARG A 551 3.79 -3.03 0.62
N ALA A 552 5.01 -3.41 0.98
CA ALA A 552 6.13 -3.63 0.09
C ALA A 552 6.44 -5.13 0.01
N ILE A 553 6.55 -5.64 -1.21
CA ILE A 553 7.10 -6.96 -1.48
C ILE A 553 8.15 -6.87 -2.58
N ALA A 554 8.94 -7.92 -2.74
CA ALA A 554 9.76 -8.10 -3.93
C ALA A 554 9.62 -9.52 -4.49
N LEU A 555 9.59 -9.64 -5.81
CA LEU A 555 9.62 -10.92 -6.53
C LEU A 555 10.94 -11.09 -7.27
N TYR A 556 11.46 -12.32 -7.35
CA TYR A 556 12.78 -12.61 -7.94
C TYR A 556 12.84 -13.91 -8.74
#